data_AF-A0A7V4GWP3-F1
#
_entry.id   AF-A0A7V4GWP3-F1
#
_cell.length_a   1.000
_cell.length_b   1.000
_cell.length_c   1.000
_cell.angle_alpha   90.00
_cell.angle_beta   90.00
_cell.angle_gamma   90.00
#
_symmetry.space_group_name_H-M   'P 1'
#
loop_
_entity.id
_entity.type
_entity.pdbx_description
1 polymer ?
#
loop_
_entity_poly.entity_id
_entity_poly.type
_entity_poly.pdbx_seq_one_letter_code
_entity_poly.pdbx_strand_id
1 'polypeptide(L)'
;WHHAGTRKYPFYIALENNEPFAFAGIADEWINPATGEKIPTFSLITTQANSLLEKIHNTKKRMPVILRPENESKWIDPSVSAESAFHFLQPYPANLLKAWPVSRQIASRTSDPSSPELIQPVSYPEFQLNLS
;
A
#
# COMPACT_ATOMS: atom_id res chain seq x y z
N TRP A 1 -8.41 4.27 -2.90
CA TRP A 1 -9.65 4.83 -3.47
C TRP A 1 -10.57 5.28 -2.34
N HIS A 2 -10.90 6.56 -2.32
CA HIS A 2 -11.93 7.15 -1.48
C HIS A 2 -13.29 7.04 -2.15
N HIS A 3 -14.31 6.60 -1.42
CA HIS A 3 -15.67 6.48 -1.91
C HIS A 3 -16.49 7.70 -1.42
N ALA A 4 -17.02 8.49 -2.35
CA ALA A 4 -17.94 9.58 -2.06
C ALA A 4 -19.21 9.42 -2.92
N GLY A 5 -20.30 9.00 -2.28
CA GLY A 5 -21.52 8.57 -2.97
C GLY A 5 -21.23 7.39 -3.91
N THR A 6 -21.64 7.53 -5.17
CA THR A 6 -21.38 6.52 -6.22
C THR A 6 -20.00 6.66 -6.88
N ARG A 7 -19.26 7.73 -6.57
CA ARG A 7 -17.96 8.02 -7.19
C ARG A 7 -16.82 7.50 -6.33
N LYS A 8 -15.72 7.12 -7.01
CA LYS A 8 -14.45 6.75 -6.39
C LYS A 8 -13.34 7.69 -6.86
N TYR A 9 -12.47 8.07 -5.94
CA TYR A 9 -11.33 8.96 -6.18
C TYR A 9 -10.04 8.23 -5.78
N PRO A 10 -9.09 8.03 -6.71
CA PRO A 10 -7.83 7.40 -6.38
C PRO A 10 -6.91 8.40 -5.69
N PHE A 11 -6.05 7.88 -4.82
CA PHE A 11 -5.03 8.63 -4.13
C PHE A 11 -3.72 7.90 -4.30
N TYR A 12 -2.66 8.66 -4.51
CA TYR A 12 -1.30 8.19 -4.34
C TYR A 12 -0.86 8.43 -2.90
N ILE A 13 -0.09 7.50 -2.32
CA ILE A 13 0.37 7.54 -0.93
C ILE A 13 1.88 7.31 -0.96
N ALA A 14 2.62 8.16 -0.25
CA ALA A 14 4.07 8.09 -0.14
C ALA A 14 4.54 8.41 1.27
N LEU A 15 5.79 8.08 1.59
CA LEU A 15 6.44 8.66 2.77
C LEU A 15 6.59 10.17 2.59
N GLU A 16 6.55 10.91 3.69
CA GLU A 16 6.70 12.37 3.70
C GLU A 16 7.99 12.82 2.99
N ASN A 17 9.08 12.05 3.15
CA ASN A 17 10.39 12.30 2.56
C ASN A 17 10.54 11.84 1.09
N ASN A 18 9.51 11.22 0.48
CA ASN A 18 9.56 10.59 -0.86
C ASN A 18 10.55 9.42 -1.01
N GLU A 19 11.11 8.89 0.08
CA GLU A 19 12.00 7.73 -0.01
C GLU A 19 11.19 6.45 -0.34
N PRO A 20 11.81 5.49 -1.04
CA PRO A 20 11.29 4.13 -1.11
C PRO A 20 11.12 3.52 0.29
N PHE A 21 10.22 2.56 0.40
CA PHE A 21 9.92 1.88 1.65
C PHE A 21 9.52 0.43 1.42
N ALA A 22 9.71 -0.41 2.44
CA ALA A 22 9.35 -1.82 2.39
C ALA A 22 7.94 -2.10 2.92
N PHE A 23 7.25 -3.04 2.30
CA PHE A 23 6.05 -3.66 2.86
C PHE A 23 6.41 -4.99 3.53
N ALA A 24 5.73 -5.31 4.63
CA ALA A 24 5.78 -6.67 5.18
C ALA A 24 4.98 -7.62 4.26
N GLY A 25 5.61 -8.74 3.90
CA GLY A 25 5.02 -9.74 3.02
C GLY A 25 5.47 -11.15 3.37
N ILE A 26 4.65 -12.13 3.00
CA ILE A 26 4.96 -13.56 3.05
C ILE A 26 5.15 -14.07 1.63
N ALA A 27 6.01 -15.06 1.45
CA ALA A 27 6.28 -15.68 0.17
C ALA A 27 6.25 -17.20 0.30
N ASP A 28 5.81 -17.87 -0.76
CA ASP A 28 5.83 -19.32 -0.89
C ASP A 28 5.97 -19.72 -2.37
N GLU A 29 6.52 -20.89 -2.62
CA GLU A 29 6.69 -21.46 -3.95
C GLU A 29 5.63 -22.55 -4.17
N TRP A 30 4.71 -22.30 -5.11
CA TRP A 30 3.75 -23.33 -5.52
C TRP A 30 4.36 -24.21 -6.61
N ILE A 31 4.26 -25.52 -6.45
CA ILE A 31 4.73 -26.49 -7.45
C ILE A 31 3.52 -27.02 -8.21
N ASN A 32 3.48 -26.81 -9.53
CA ASN A 32 2.44 -27.33 -10.39
C ASN A 32 2.50 -28.86 -10.42
N PRO A 33 1.46 -29.56 -9.93
CA PRO A 33 1.50 -31.02 -9.82
C PRO A 33 1.51 -31.74 -11.18
N ALA A 34 1.06 -31.08 -12.25
CA ALA A 34 1.03 -31.67 -13.60
C ALA A 34 2.33 -31.46 -14.38
N THR A 35 2.99 -30.31 -14.20
CA THR A 35 4.17 -29.93 -15.00
C THR A 35 5.48 -29.94 -14.20
N GLY A 36 5.41 -29.95 -12.86
CA GLY A 36 6.57 -29.76 -11.99
C GLY A 36 7.09 -28.31 -11.96
N GLU A 37 6.40 -27.38 -12.63
CA GLU A 37 6.78 -25.96 -12.68
C GLU A 37 6.70 -25.32 -11.29
N LYS A 38 7.74 -24.58 -10.92
CA LYS A 38 7.82 -23.81 -9.68
C LYS A 38 7.37 -22.38 -9.91
N ILE A 39 6.36 -21.94 -9.16
CA ILE A 39 5.80 -20.59 -9.25
C ILE A 39 6.04 -19.89 -7.91
N PRO A 40 7.04 -19.01 -7.81
CA PRO A 40 7.22 -18.17 -6.64
C PRO A 40 6.08 -17.17 -6.55
N THR A 41 5.42 -17.13 -5.41
CA THR A 41 4.31 -16.20 -5.13
C THR A 41 4.57 -15.46 -3.82
N PHE A 42 3.96 -14.29 -3.69
CA PHE A 42 4.00 -13.53 -2.45
C PHE A 42 2.66 -12.84 -2.18
N SER A 43 2.46 -12.46 -0.93
CA SER A 43 1.30 -11.70 -0.48
C SER A 43 1.73 -10.62 0.49
N LEU A 44 1.17 -9.42 0.34
CA LEU A 44 1.39 -8.32 1.26
C LEU A 44 0.50 -8.48 2.49
N ILE A 45 1.08 -8.28 3.67
CA ILE A 45 0.34 -8.27 4.92
C ILE A 45 -0.39 -6.93 5.06
N THR A 46 -1.65 -6.96 5.49
CA THR A 46 -2.44 -5.76 5.76
C THR A 46 -2.78 -5.65 7.24
N THR A 47 -2.94 -4.41 7.71
CA THR A 47 -3.33 -4.04 9.07
C THR A 47 -4.46 -3.00 9.02
N GLN A 48 -4.93 -2.56 10.19
CA GLN A 48 -5.91 -1.47 10.30
C GLN A 48 -5.33 -0.16 9.73
N ALA A 49 -6.15 0.65 9.07
CA ALA A 49 -5.70 1.94 8.57
C ALA A 49 -5.35 2.90 9.72
N ASN A 50 -4.34 3.75 9.50
CA ASN A 50 -4.10 4.92 10.34
C ASN A 50 -5.11 6.05 10.02
N SER A 51 -5.07 7.15 10.75
CA SER A 51 -6.00 8.28 10.57
C SER A 51 -6.02 8.87 9.15
N LEU A 52 -4.89 8.89 8.44
CA LEU A 52 -4.82 9.34 7.03
C LEU A 52 -5.53 8.34 6.11
N LEU A 53 -5.21 7.05 6.22
CA LEU A 53 -5.76 6.02 5.35
C LEU A 53 -7.20 5.65 5.68
N GLU A 54 -7.70 5.92 6.89
CA GLU A 54 -9.12 5.83 7.19
C GLU A 54 -9.94 6.84 6.39
N LYS A 55 -9.41 8.05 6.17
CA LYS A 55 -10.03 9.05 5.29
C LYS A 55 -9.98 8.59 3.83
N ILE A 56 -8.88 7.99 3.38
CA ILE A 56 -8.66 7.64 1.97
C ILE A 56 -9.28 6.30 1.58
N HIS A 57 -9.05 5.22 2.32
CA HIS A 57 -9.62 3.89 2.07
C HIS A 57 -10.83 3.65 2.99
N ASN A 58 -11.76 4.60 2.95
CA ASN A 58 -12.86 4.80 3.91
C ASN A 58 -13.89 3.66 4.01
N THR A 59 -13.87 2.69 3.11
CA THR A 59 -14.80 1.56 3.12
C THR A 59 -14.27 0.33 3.84
N LYS A 60 -13.01 -0.04 3.61
CA LYS A 60 -12.39 -1.21 4.26
C LYS A 60 -11.52 -0.83 5.45
N LYS A 61 -11.05 0.43 5.51
CA LYS A 61 -10.19 0.96 6.57
C LYS A 61 -9.00 0.06 6.88
N ARG A 62 -8.31 -0.37 5.82
CA ARG A 62 -7.07 -1.16 5.89
C ARG A 62 -5.92 -0.43 5.23
N MET A 63 -4.72 -0.81 5.62
CA MET A 63 -3.49 -0.43 4.93
C MET A 63 -2.54 -1.61 4.85
N PRO A 64 -1.63 -1.66 3.86
CA PRO A 64 -0.49 -2.57 3.94
C PRO A 64 0.37 -2.21 5.16
N VAL A 65 1.03 -3.23 5.74
CA VAL A 65 2.04 -3.00 6.77
C VAL A 65 3.29 -2.44 6.09
N ILE A 66 3.58 -1.17 6.33
CA ILE A 66 4.84 -0.53 5.93
C ILE A 66 5.84 -0.77 7.07
N LEU A 67 7.00 -1.34 6.76
CA LEU A 67 8.05 -1.57 7.73
C LEU A 67 8.74 -0.25 8.07
N ARG A 68 9.17 -0.13 9.34
CA ARG A 68 10.14 0.90 9.72
C ARG A 68 11.51 0.51 9.17
N PRO A 69 12.35 1.46 8.71
CA PRO A 69 13.70 1.15 8.19
C PRO A 69 14.52 0.26 9.14
N GLU A 70 14.45 0.51 10.45
CA GLU A 70 15.16 -0.26 11.49
C GLU A 70 14.65 -1.71 11.68
N ASN A 71 13.52 -2.07 11.08
CA ASN A 71 12.91 -3.40 11.15
C ASN A 71 12.99 -4.17 9.83
N GLU A 72 13.42 -3.54 8.72
CA GLU A 72 13.48 -4.20 7.41
C GLU A 72 14.40 -5.41 7.42
N SER A 73 15.62 -5.28 7.95
CA SER A 73 16.57 -6.40 8.05
C SER A 73 16.07 -7.50 8.99
N LYS A 74 15.37 -7.12 10.08
CA LYS A 74 14.80 -8.09 11.02
C LYS A 74 13.63 -8.87 10.43
N TRP A 75 12.87 -8.26 9.51
CA TRP A 75 11.74 -8.90 8.85
C TRP A 75 12.16 -10.11 8.02
N ILE A 76 13.33 -10.05 7.40
CA ILE A 76 13.88 -11.10 6.53
C ILE A 76 14.92 -11.99 7.23
N ASP A 77 15.21 -11.73 8.51
CA ASP A 77 16.19 -12.49 9.27
C ASP A 77 15.59 -13.82 9.75
N PRO A 78 16.12 -14.98 9.31
CA PRO A 78 15.58 -16.29 9.69
C PRO A 78 15.77 -16.62 11.18
N SER A 79 16.59 -15.87 11.91
CA SER A 79 16.76 -16.03 13.37
C SER A 79 15.63 -15.37 14.18
N VAL A 80 14.84 -14.48 13.56
CA VAL A 80 13.73 -13.81 14.22
C VAL A 80 12.53 -14.75 14.31
N SER A 81 12.01 -14.94 15.53
CA SER A 81 10.84 -15.79 15.74
C SER A 81 9.56 -15.18 15.15
N ALA A 82 8.59 -16.03 14.81
CA ALA A 82 7.29 -15.58 14.33
C ALA A 82 6.59 -14.64 15.33
N GLU A 83 6.67 -14.93 16.63
CA GLU A 83 6.15 -14.07 17.71
C GLU A 83 6.76 -12.68 17.67
N SER A 84 8.08 -12.60 17.46
CA SER A 84 8.79 -11.33 17.34
C SER A 84 8.39 -10.58 16.07
N ALA A 85 8.19 -11.29 14.96
CA ALA A 85 7.76 -10.71 13.69
C ALA A 85 6.36 -10.07 13.77
N PHE A 86 5.44 -10.62 14.56
CA PHE A 86 4.11 -10.04 14.77
C PHE A 86 4.15 -8.62 15.36
N HIS A 87 5.18 -8.27 16.13
CA HIS A 87 5.34 -6.91 16.66
C HIS A 87 5.58 -5.86 15.58
N PHE A 88 6.03 -6.26 14.39
CA PHE A 88 6.23 -5.33 13.26
C PHE A 88 4.95 -5.02 12.49
N LEU A 89 3.85 -5.77 12.73
CA LEU A 89 2.60 -5.68 11.95
C LEU A 89 1.66 -4.57 12.42
N GLN A 90 2.21 -3.37 12.60
CA GLN A 90 1.49 -2.20 13.11
C GLN A 90 1.18 -1.19 12.00
N PRO A 91 0.11 -0.37 12.15
CA PRO A 91 -0.14 0.74 11.24
C PRO A 91 1.03 1.72 11.24
N TYR A 92 1.44 2.17 10.06
CA TYR A 92 2.49 3.19 9.94
C TYR A 92 1.97 4.54 10.47
N PRO A 93 2.79 5.38 11.12
CA PRO A 93 2.33 6.68 11.62
C PRO A 93 1.84 7.59 10.49
N ALA A 94 0.65 8.17 10.67
CA ALA A 94 0.02 9.01 9.66
C ALA A 94 0.84 10.27 9.33
N ASN A 95 1.52 10.86 10.32
CA ASN A 95 2.33 12.08 10.17
C ASN A 95 3.65 11.86 9.40
N LEU A 96 3.95 10.62 9.03
CA LEU A 96 5.11 10.26 8.21
C LEU A 96 4.70 9.84 6.79
N LEU A 97 3.40 9.94 6.49
CA LEU A 97 2.84 9.68 5.18
C LEU A 97 2.21 10.96 4.64
N LYS A 98 2.29 11.11 3.32
CA LYS A 98 1.51 12.07 2.56
C LYS A 98 0.70 11.35 1.50
N ALA A 99 -0.36 12.01 1.08
CA ALA A 99 -1.20 11.52 0.01
C ALA A 99 -1.83 12.67 -0.76
N TRP A 100 -2.11 12.42 -2.03
CA TRP A 100 -2.81 13.37 -2.90
C TRP A 100 -3.71 12.64 -3.89
N PRO A 101 -4.82 13.27 -4.31
CA PRO A 101 -5.65 12.74 -5.37
C PRO A 101 -4.86 12.65 -6.69
N VAL A 102 -5.04 11.55 -7.40
CA VAL A 102 -4.44 11.32 -8.73
C VAL A 102 -5.53 11.02 -9.76
N SER A 103 -5.16 11.04 -11.05
CA SER A 103 -6.12 10.78 -12.14
C SER A 103 -6.76 9.38 -12.04
N ARG A 104 -8.05 9.28 -12.42
CA ARG A 104 -8.74 7.99 -12.55
C ARG A 104 -8.15 7.09 -13.63
N GLN A 105 -7.33 7.65 -14.52
CA GLN A 105 -6.57 6.90 -15.52
C GLN A 105 -5.64 5.86 -14.90
N ILE A 106 -5.27 5.97 -13.62
CA ILE A 106 -4.48 4.96 -12.89
C ILE A 106 -5.13 3.55 -12.90
N ALA A 107 -6.46 3.47 -13.05
CA ALA A 107 -7.18 2.18 -13.18
C ALA A 107 -7.63 1.87 -14.61
N SER A 108 -7.22 2.68 -15.59
CA SER A 108 -7.52 2.42 -16.99
C SER A 108 -6.71 1.23 -17.48
N ARG A 109 -7.37 0.31 -18.21
CA ARG A 109 -6.70 -0.82 -18.88
C ARG A 109 -5.95 -0.41 -20.15
N THR A 110 -6.17 0.79 -20.65
CA THR A 110 -5.62 1.28 -21.92
C THR A 110 -4.51 2.32 -21.75
N SER A 111 -4.31 2.82 -20.53
CA SER A 111 -3.23 3.75 -20.23
C SER A 111 -1.91 3.00 -20.09
N ASP A 112 -0.80 3.63 -20.48
CA ASP A 112 0.54 3.12 -20.19
C ASP A 112 0.79 3.17 -18.67
N PRO A 113 0.92 2.02 -17.99
CA PRO A 113 1.11 1.97 -16.54
C PRO A 113 2.44 2.58 -16.08
N SER A 114 3.39 2.80 -16.99
CA SER A 114 4.71 3.37 -16.69
C SER A 114 4.72 4.90 -16.77
N SER A 115 3.62 5.52 -17.18
CA SER A 115 3.56 6.97 -17.38
C SER A 115 3.66 7.72 -16.05
N PRO A 116 4.62 8.65 -15.90
CA PRO A 116 4.80 9.43 -14.66
C PRO A 116 3.64 10.38 -14.37
N GLU A 117 2.81 10.69 -15.37
CA GLU A 117 1.60 11.50 -15.22
C GLU A 117 0.54 10.83 -14.33
N LEU A 118 0.56 9.49 -14.24
CA LEU A 118 -0.43 8.74 -13.47
C LEU A 118 -0.35 8.98 -11.96
N ILE A 119 0.80 9.46 -11.46
CA ILE A 119 1.02 9.75 -10.05
C ILE A 119 1.02 11.25 -9.75
N GLN A 120 0.85 12.12 -10.75
CA GLN A 120 0.81 13.56 -10.52
C GLN A 120 -0.47 13.99 -9.81
N PRO A 121 -0.41 15.00 -8.93
CA PRO A 121 -1.60 15.53 -8.26
C PRO A 121 -2.63 16.08 -9.24
N VAL A 122 -3.91 15.80 -9.00
CA VAL A 122 -5.03 16.36 -9.75
C VAL A 122 -6.05 17.03 -8.83
N SER A 123 -6.75 18.05 -9.32
CA SER A 123 -7.88 18.64 -8.60
C SER A 123 -9.19 18.11 -9.15
N TYR A 124 -10.11 17.73 -8.26
CA TYR A 124 -11.48 17.38 -8.59
C TYR A 124 -12.39 18.50 -8.09
N PRO A 125 -12.90 19.40 -8.95
CA PRO A 125 -13.77 20.50 -8.51
C PRO A 125 -15.00 20.02 -7.73
N GLU A 126 -15.49 18.81 -8.05
CA GLU A 126 -16.63 18.19 -7.38
C GLU A 126 -16.29 17.44 -6.08
N PHE A 127 -15.01 17.36 -5.70
CA PHE A 127 -14.55 16.56 -4.57
C PHE A 127 -13.34 17.19 -3.88
N GLN A 128 -13.54 17.57 -2.62
CA GLN A 128 -12.49 18.00 -1.73
C GLN A 128 -12.48 17.15 -0.48
N LEU A 129 -11.31 16.69 -0.07
CA LEU A 129 -11.11 15.90 1.14
C LEU A 129 -10.04 16.57 1.98
N ASN A 130 -10.38 16.92 3.22
CA ASN A 130 -9.40 17.46 4.15
C ASN A 130 -8.55 16.32 4.75
N LEU A 131 -7.27 16.26 4.38
CA LEU A 131 -6.34 15.25 4.86
C LEU A 131 -5.59 15.66 6.12
N SER A 132 -5.55 16.94 6.50
CA SER A 132 -4.94 17.41 7.75
C SER A 132 -5.70 17.02 9.01
#